data_AF-A0A920RBS6-F1
#
_entry.id   AF-A0A920RBS6-F1
#
_cell.length_a   1.000
_cell.length_b   1.000
_cell.length_c   1.000
_cell.angle_alpha   90.00
_cell.angle_beta   90.00
_cell.angle_gamma   90.00
#
_symmetry.space_group_name_H-M   'P 1'
#
loop_
_entity.id
_entity.type
_entity.pdbx_description
1 polymer ?
#
loop_
_entity_poly.entity_id
_entity_poly.type
_entity_poly.pdbx_seq_one_letter_code
_entity_poly.pdbx_strand_id
1 'polypeptide(L)'
;MLTNARGIFDRAMAESVLGFMLSFAKGFTETFQSQVERRWNYRWTEQLMGREVLIVGVGSIGREIARLLSAAGLKVQGVGRSAVAAMPILE
;
A
#
# COMPACT_ATOMS: atom_id res chain seq x y z
N MET A 1 -11.10 -33.73 -2.99
CA MET A 1 -11.25 -32.55 -2.11
C MET A 1 -10.39 -31.44 -2.69
N LEU A 2 -10.96 -30.25 -2.94
CA LEU A 2 -10.21 -29.08 -3.43
C LEU A 2 -10.18 -28.02 -2.33
N THR A 3 -9.00 -27.53 -2.00
CA THR A 3 -8.77 -26.49 -0.98
C THR A 3 -7.87 -25.40 -1.57
N ASN A 4 -7.85 -24.23 -0.93
CA ASN A 4 -6.98 -23.12 -1.31
C ASN A 4 -6.20 -22.62 -0.09
N ALA A 5 -5.11 -21.90 -0.35
CA ALA A 5 -4.26 -21.30 0.67
C ALA A 5 -4.69 -19.87 1.03
N ARG A 6 -5.99 -19.64 1.24
CA ARG A 6 -6.49 -18.31 1.58
C ARG A 6 -5.84 -17.82 2.88
N GLY A 7 -5.31 -16.60 2.87
CA GLY A 7 -4.79 -15.91 4.06
C GLY A 7 -3.27 -15.94 4.24
N ILE A 8 -2.57 -16.94 3.69
CA ILE A 8 -1.13 -17.13 4.00
C ILE A 8 -0.23 -16.02 3.45
N PHE A 9 -0.68 -15.28 2.43
CA PHE A 9 0.08 -14.22 1.77
C PHE A 9 -0.42 -12.81 2.10
N ASP A 10 -1.46 -12.67 2.92
CA ASP A 10 -2.13 -11.38 3.14
C ASP A 10 -1.15 -10.29 3.60
N ARG A 11 -0.33 -10.61 4.62
CA ARG A 11 0.64 -9.67 5.19
C ARG A 11 1.77 -9.33 4.22
N ALA A 12 2.36 -10.34 3.59
CA ALA A 12 3.45 -10.16 2.64
C ALA A 12 3.02 -9.29 1.44
N MET A 13 1.79 -9.49 0.96
CA MET A 13 1.21 -8.64 -0.09
C MET A 13 0.97 -7.21 0.41
N ALA A 14 0.47 -7.02 1.63
CA ALA A 14 0.29 -5.68 2.19
C ALA A 14 1.60 -4.90 2.32
N GLU A 15 2.66 -5.54 2.81
CA GLU A 15 3.99 -4.93 2.93
C GLU A 15 4.57 -4.56 1.56
N SER A 16 4.39 -5.44 0.57
CA SER A 16 4.81 -5.17 -0.81
C SER A 16 4.10 -3.96 -1.41
N VAL A 17 2.78 -3.85 -1.19
CA VAL A 17 1.99 -2.70 -1.67
C VAL A 17 2.47 -1.40 -1.03
N LEU A 18 2.66 -1.35 0.29
CA LEU A 18 3.19 -0.17 0.96
C LEU A 18 4.59 0.19 0.45
N GLY A 19 5.46 -0.79 0.26
CA GLY A 19 6.79 -0.62 -0.30
C GLY A 19 6.78 -0.01 -1.69
N PHE A 20 5.89 -0.47 -2.58
CA PHE A 20 5.74 0.11 -3.91
C PHE A 20 5.20 1.54 -3.85
N MET A 21 4.18 1.82 -3.03
CA MET A 21 3.66 3.17 -2.87
C MET A 21 4.75 4.15 -2.40
N LEU A 22 5.58 3.75 -1.43
CA LEU A 22 6.71 4.54 -0.96
C LEU A 22 7.76 4.74 -2.06
N SER A 23 8.04 3.69 -2.84
CA SER A 23 9.00 3.74 -3.93
C SER A 23 8.60 4.77 -5.00
N PHE A 24 7.30 4.84 -5.31
CA PHE A 24 6.76 5.88 -6.20
C PHE A 24 6.82 7.26 -5.56
N ALA A 25 6.30 7.41 -4.34
CA ALA A 25 6.26 8.71 -3.67
C ALA A 25 7.66 9.33 -3.47
N LYS A 26 8.69 8.48 -3.24
CA LYS A 26 10.06 8.92 -3.00
C LYS A 26 10.97 8.86 -4.22
N GLY A 27 10.47 8.39 -5.36
CA GLY A 27 11.28 8.20 -6.57
C GLY A 27 12.50 7.32 -6.30
N PHE A 28 12.34 6.20 -5.61
CA PHE A 28 13.47 5.36 -5.22
C PHE A 28 14.21 4.78 -6.42
N THR A 29 13.50 4.47 -7.51
CA THR A 29 14.11 3.99 -8.75
C THR A 29 15.21 4.93 -9.25
N GLU A 30 14.93 6.22 -9.43
CA GLU A 30 15.93 7.15 -9.94
C GLU A 30 16.93 7.58 -8.86
N THR A 31 16.56 7.46 -7.58
CA THR A 31 17.47 7.66 -6.45
C THR A 31 18.57 6.62 -6.46
N PHE A 32 18.22 5.34 -6.60
CA PHE A 32 19.18 4.24 -6.68
C PHE A 32 20.03 4.33 -7.95
N GLN A 33 19.43 4.73 -9.07
CA GLN A 33 20.20 4.96 -10.29
C GLN A 33 21.24 6.09 -10.10
N SER A 34 20.82 7.24 -9.55
CA SER A 34 21.73 8.37 -9.29
C SER A 34 22.84 7.99 -8.31
N GLN A 35 22.54 7.14 -7.32
CA GLN A 35 23.52 6.61 -6.38
C GLN A 35 24.60 5.76 -7.09
N VAL A 36 24.21 4.85 -7.97
CA VAL A 36 25.16 4.03 -8.77
C VAL A 36 26.06 4.94 -9.61
N GLU A 37 25.49 5.99 -10.18
CA GLU A 37 26.19 7.00 -10.99
C GLU A 37 27.02 7.99 -10.15
N ARG A 38 27.01 7.84 -8.81
CA ARG A 38 27.67 8.73 -7.83
C ARG A 38 27.28 10.20 -8.02
N ARG A 39 26.04 10.44 -8.44
CA ARG A 39 25.49 11.77 -8.69
C ARG A 39 24.50 12.15 -7.62
N TRP A 40 24.67 13.35 -7.06
CA TRP A 40 23.64 13.96 -6.24
C TRP A 40 22.58 14.59 -7.15
N ASN A 41 21.36 14.07 -7.12
CA ASN A 41 20.24 14.59 -7.92
C ASN A 41 19.07 14.95 -6.99
N TYR A 42 19.02 16.23 -6.61
CA TYR A 42 17.94 16.73 -5.77
C TYR A 42 16.61 16.74 -6.53
N ARG A 43 15.56 16.19 -5.91
CA ARG A 43 14.20 16.16 -6.44
C ARG A 43 13.18 16.35 -5.32
N TRP A 44 12.08 16.99 -5.65
CA TRP A 44 10.92 17.00 -4.78
C TRP A 44 10.28 15.62 -4.75
N THR A 45 9.91 15.16 -3.56
CA THR A 45 9.22 13.88 -3.35
C THR A 45 7.86 14.12 -2.72
N GLU A 46 6.96 13.18 -2.92
CA GLU A 46 5.63 13.24 -2.34
C GLU A 46 5.60 12.61 -0.94
N GLN A 47 4.66 13.08 -0.12
CA GLN A 47 4.31 12.43 1.14
C GLN A 47 3.06 11.55 0.92
N LEU A 48 3.08 10.35 1.51
CA LEU A 48 1.92 9.46 1.50
C LEU A 48 0.91 9.79 2.60
N MET A 49 1.35 10.44 3.69
CA MET A 49 0.47 10.80 4.81
C MET A 49 -0.73 11.61 4.33
N GLY A 50 -1.93 11.22 4.75
CA GLY A 50 -3.19 11.87 4.41
C GLY A 50 -3.68 11.64 2.98
N ARG A 51 -2.93 10.94 2.12
CA ARG A 51 -3.36 10.59 0.77
C ARG A 51 -4.50 9.57 0.81
N GLU A 52 -5.37 9.65 -0.19
CA GLU A 52 -6.52 8.77 -0.35
C GLU A 52 -6.16 7.54 -1.20
N VAL A 53 -6.66 6.37 -0.80
CA VAL A 53 -6.43 5.10 -1.48
C VAL A 53 -7.74 4.36 -1.66
N LEU A 54 -8.03 3.95 -2.89
CA LEU A 54 -9.16 3.07 -3.20
C LEU A 54 -8.66 1.64 -3.44
N ILE A 55 -9.13 0.69 -2.62
CA ILE A 55 -8.84 -0.73 -2.78
C ILE A 55 -10.01 -1.40 -3.52
N VAL A 56 -9.74 -1.95 -4.70
CA VAL A 56 -10.71 -2.73 -5.47
C VAL A 56 -10.53 -4.22 -5.13
N GLY A 57 -11.48 -4.77 -4.38
CA GLY A 57 -11.47 -6.15 -3.90
C GLY A 57 -11.16 -6.28 -2.41
N VAL A 58 -12.19 -6.27 -1.57
CA VAL A 58 -12.10 -6.37 -0.09
C VAL A 58 -12.09 -7.81 0.44
N GLY A 59 -11.30 -8.66 -0.21
CA GLY A 59 -10.94 -10.01 0.25
C GLY A 59 -9.96 -9.98 1.43
N SER A 60 -9.36 -11.13 1.77
CA SER A 60 -8.41 -11.23 2.90
C SER A 60 -7.20 -10.31 2.72
N ILE A 61 -6.56 -10.37 1.53
CA ILE A 61 -5.46 -9.49 1.13
C ILE A 61 -5.87 -8.00 1.16
N GLY A 62 -7.01 -7.66 0.55
CA GLY A 62 -7.47 -6.26 0.48
C GLY A 62 -7.71 -5.63 1.85
N ARG A 63 -8.20 -6.42 2.82
CA ARG A 63 -8.38 -5.95 4.21
C ARG A 63 -7.06 -5.76 4.93
N GLU A 64 -6.09 -6.65 4.73
CA GLU A 64 -4.76 -6.51 5.34
C GLU A 64 -3.98 -5.33 4.75
N ILE A 65 -4.11 -5.08 3.44
CA ILE A 65 -3.63 -3.84 2.80
C ILE A 65 -4.30 -2.63 3.47
N ALA A 66 -5.63 -2.63 3.58
CA ALA A 66 -6.36 -1.50 4.14
C ALA A 66 -5.92 -1.19 5.58
N ARG A 67 -5.74 -2.23 6.40
CA ARG A 67 -5.29 -2.10 7.78
C ARG A 67 -3.88 -1.50 7.85
N LEU A 68 -2.94 -2.01 7.05
CA LEU A 68 -1.56 -1.52 7.04
C LEU A 68 -1.47 -0.07 6.52
N LEU A 69 -2.16 0.25 5.42
CA LEU A 69 -2.14 1.60 4.86
C LEU A 69 -2.81 2.63 5.78
N SER A 70 -3.90 2.26 6.46
CA SER A 70 -4.54 3.13 7.46
C SER A 70 -3.59 3.40 8.62
N ALA A 71 -2.89 2.38 9.13
CA ALA A 71 -1.87 2.55 10.16
C ALA A 71 -0.67 3.39 9.71
N ALA A 72 -0.39 3.44 8.40
CA ALA A 72 0.61 4.32 7.81
C ALA A 72 0.10 5.77 7.57
N GLY A 73 -1.11 6.09 8.00
CA GLY A 73 -1.70 7.43 7.93
C GLY A 73 -2.36 7.77 6.59
N LEU A 74 -2.68 6.77 5.76
CA LEU A 74 -3.45 6.97 4.52
C LEU A 74 -4.95 6.85 4.80
N LYS A 75 -5.76 7.57 4.01
CA LYS A 75 -7.23 7.49 4.04
C LYS A 75 -7.69 6.40 3.08
N VAL A 76 -8.10 5.25 3.61
CA VAL A 76 -8.41 4.08 2.79
C VAL A 76 -9.91 3.89 2.61
N GLN A 77 -10.32 3.66 1.37
CA GLN A 77 -11.66 3.22 0.99
C GLN A 77 -11.58 1.88 0.25
N GLY A 78 -12.65 1.09 0.32
CA GLY A 78 -12.70 -0.24 -0.30
C GLY A 78 -13.97 -0.41 -1.13
N VAL A 79 -13.84 -1.07 -2.27
CA VAL A 79 -14.97 -1.47 -3.13
C VAL A 79 -14.95 -2.99 -3.30
N GLY A 80 -16.11 -3.62 -3.20
CA GLY A 80 -16.27 -5.05 -3.40
C GLY A 80 -17.68 -5.42 -3.82
N ARG A 81 -17.86 -6.68 -4.21
CA ARG A 81 -19.16 -7.21 -4.64
C ARG A 81 -20.21 -7.22 -3.52
N SER A 82 -19.76 -7.33 -2.28
CA SER A 82 -20.62 -7.30 -1.10
C SER A 82 -20.14 -6.17 -0.20
N ALA A 83 -21.10 -5.41 0.35
CA ALA A 83 -20.80 -4.42 1.36
C ALA A 83 -20.14 -5.13 2.56
N VAL A 84 -19.01 -4.58 3.01
CA VAL A 84 -18.36 -4.98 4.25
C VAL A 84 -18.49 -3.77 5.19
N ALA A 85 -18.76 -4.01 6.47
CA ALA A 85 -18.89 -2.95 7.46
C ALA A 85 -17.70 -1.97 7.34
N ALA A 86 -18.00 -0.67 7.41
CA ALA A 86 -17.00 0.38 7.27
C ALA A 86 -15.86 0.14 8.27
N MET A 87 -14.62 0.20 7.79
CA MET A 87 -13.48 0.12 8.69
C MET A 87 -13.48 1.37 9.58
N PRO A 88 -13.30 1.22 10.90
CA PRO A 88 -13.16 2.37 11.77
C PRO A 88 -11.93 3.16 11.31
N ILE A 89 -12.15 4.40 10.91
CA ILE A 89 -11.08 5.35 10.65
C ILE A 89 -10.52 5.68 12.04
N LEU A 90 -9.24 5.39 12.28
CA LEU A 90 -8.56 5.88 13.48
C LEU A 90 -8.48 7.40 13.36
N GLU A 91 -9.16 8.11 14.27
CA GLU A 91 -9.05 9.57 14.44
C GLU A 91 -7.68 9.97 15.00
#